data_AF-A0A806CE22-F1
#
_entry.id   AF-A0A806CE22-F1
#
_cell.length_a   1.000
_cell.length_b   1.000
_cell.length_c   1.000
_cell.angle_alpha   90.00
_cell.angle_beta   90.00
_cell.angle_gamma   90.00
#
_symmetry.space_group_name_H-M   'P 1'
#
loop_
_entity.id
_entity.type
_entity.pdbx_description
1 polymer ?
#
loop_
_entity_poly.entity_id
_entity_poly.type
_entity_poly.pdbx_seq_one_letter_code
_entity_poly.pdbx_strand_id
1 'polypeptide(L)'
;MTKEGKKIIPALRFQQWLDIWNAYEYKEEEQRKKPDKYLYMFSMNAAELRKFCDVYKRDRQGSSSEGIQRTRDKLRTNRIYRYIKYGYPYGDLNSVQMEENESLRKPGWLPTAIVINILQNGDKRKNKIISSEHLVKIEEDKNNFYKLELPHNSDFSNSVAPFEVIDGQHRLWSFDTNDDDEVIPENFELPVIAFHGLDIAWQAYLFWSINVSPKRINPSHAFDLYPLLRTQDWLERVDELKVYREARAQELTEILYSQKGSPWKERINMLGERSAGSVSQAGWVRSLLATFFSTGKGNSQKGLFQSNLDDNTPLEWSRSQQAAFIIQIWDDIKKEIENNKEEEWINKYKDSGKDPFSDKTSWLNQDQGVRAVLMVTNNLFYKNSSEWNLDNWFIGQDASNNTSEENVNYALKNLNEQSFRNYLKSLAQGIINFDWRSLKGPGVDEKSEEFKAEKRSYRGSGGYIALGHKILKMIADDQNSNLRSYASKLLNETMA
;
A
#
# COMPACT_ATOMS: atom_id res chain seq x y z
N MET A 1 -27.49 30.62 -40.14
CA MET A 1 -27.19 29.19 -40.34
C MET A 1 -25.73 29.06 -40.73
N THR A 2 -24.86 29.00 -39.74
CA THR A 2 -23.43 28.72 -39.90
C THR A 2 -23.26 27.26 -40.29
N LYS A 3 -22.60 26.97 -41.42
CA LYS A 3 -22.15 25.62 -41.78
C LYS A 3 -21.15 25.17 -40.69
N GLU A 4 -21.57 24.34 -39.75
CA GLU A 4 -20.63 23.65 -38.88
C GLU A 4 -19.68 22.82 -39.75
N GLY A 5 -18.39 23.14 -39.67
CA GLY A 5 -17.34 22.45 -40.42
C GLY A 5 -17.32 20.95 -40.08
N LYS A 6 -16.97 20.13 -41.07
CA LYS A 6 -16.71 18.70 -40.87
C LYS A 6 -15.73 18.51 -39.72
N LYS A 7 -16.11 17.74 -38.71
CA LYS A 7 -15.24 17.46 -37.57
C LYS A 7 -14.32 16.30 -37.91
N ILE A 8 -13.02 16.58 -37.88
CA ILE A 8 -11.97 15.63 -38.22
C ILE A 8 -11.14 15.35 -36.96
N ILE A 9 -11.01 14.06 -36.63
CA ILE A 9 -10.18 13.59 -35.51
C ILE A 9 -8.91 12.93 -36.07
N PRO A 10 -7.71 13.37 -35.66
CA PRO A 10 -6.48 12.67 -35.99
C PRO A 10 -6.40 11.35 -35.20
N ALA A 11 -6.01 10.29 -35.87
CA ALA A 11 -5.82 8.97 -35.26
C ALA A 11 -4.55 8.29 -35.76
N LEU A 12 -4.06 7.37 -34.94
CA LEU A 12 -2.98 6.46 -35.29
C LEU A 12 -3.55 5.08 -35.59
N ARG A 13 -3.22 4.50 -36.73
CA ARG A 13 -3.52 3.10 -37.03
C ARG A 13 -2.41 2.20 -36.53
N PHE A 14 -2.76 1.12 -35.86
CA PHE A 14 -1.84 0.09 -35.39
C PHE A 14 -2.43 -1.31 -35.61
N GLN A 15 -1.59 -2.34 -35.55
CA GLN A 15 -2.05 -3.73 -35.65
C GLN A 15 -1.66 -4.50 -34.39
N GLN A 16 -2.53 -5.41 -33.98
CA GLN A 16 -2.25 -6.40 -32.92
C GLN A 16 -2.53 -7.82 -33.40
N TRP A 17 -2.50 -8.05 -34.73
CA TRP A 17 -2.83 -9.33 -35.34
C TRP A 17 -1.62 -10.26 -35.46
N LEU A 18 -1.74 -11.51 -35.01
CA LEU A 18 -0.72 -12.55 -35.17
C LEU A 18 -1.14 -13.58 -36.22
N ASP A 19 -0.18 -14.11 -36.98
CA ASP A 19 -0.47 -15.05 -38.07
C ASP A 19 -1.14 -16.34 -37.61
N ILE A 20 -0.87 -16.79 -36.38
CA ILE A 20 -1.49 -17.96 -35.77
C ILE A 20 -3.02 -17.82 -35.70
N TRP A 21 -3.57 -16.61 -35.64
CA TRP A 21 -5.02 -16.38 -35.61
C TRP A 21 -5.68 -16.64 -36.96
N ASN A 22 -4.92 -16.63 -38.07
CA ASN A 22 -5.49 -17.00 -39.37
C ASN A 22 -6.01 -18.45 -39.40
N ALA A 23 -5.55 -19.31 -38.48
CA ALA A 23 -6.00 -20.69 -38.35
C ALA A 23 -7.31 -20.86 -37.54
N TYR A 24 -7.85 -19.79 -36.95
CA TYR A 24 -9.13 -19.84 -36.24
C TYR A 24 -10.30 -20.02 -37.22
N GLU A 25 -11.29 -20.81 -36.83
CA GLU A 25 -12.49 -21.06 -37.65
C GLU A 25 -13.48 -19.88 -37.51
N TYR A 26 -13.39 -18.92 -38.42
CA TYR A 26 -14.30 -17.77 -38.49
C TYR A 26 -15.61 -18.17 -39.17
N LYS A 27 -16.75 -17.94 -38.48
CA LYS A 27 -18.09 -18.22 -38.99
C LYS A 27 -18.96 -16.98 -38.88
N GLU A 28 -19.35 -16.40 -40.02
CA GLU A 28 -20.23 -15.23 -40.05
C GLU A 28 -21.63 -15.56 -39.48
N GLU A 29 -22.12 -16.78 -39.70
CA GLU A 29 -23.40 -17.28 -39.17
C GLU A 29 -23.45 -17.27 -37.63
N GLU A 30 -22.30 -17.47 -36.98
CA GLU A 30 -22.16 -17.42 -35.52
C GLU A 30 -21.78 -16.02 -35.01
N GLN A 31 -21.86 -14.98 -35.85
CA GLN A 31 -21.42 -13.61 -35.55
C GLN A 31 -19.93 -13.56 -35.15
N ARG A 32 -19.11 -14.41 -35.77
CA ARG A 32 -17.66 -14.49 -35.60
C ARG A 32 -16.94 -14.28 -36.93
N LYS A 33 -17.36 -13.27 -37.69
CA LYS A 33 -16.62 -12.83 -38.87
C LYS A 33 -15.19 -12.49 -38.50
N LYS A 34 -14.25 -12.71 -39.43
CA LYS A 34 -12.85 -12.34 -39.23
C LYS A 34 -12.72 -10.83 -39.00
N PRO A 35 -12.22 -10.37 -37.83
CA PRO A 35 -12.01 -8.95 -37.58
C PRO A 35 -10.96 -8.33 -38.51
N ASP A 36 -11.02 -7.01 -38.66
CA ASP A 36 -9.91 -6.25 -39.25
C ASP A 36 -8.65 -6.42 -38.39
N LYS A 37 -7.49 -6.52 -39.05
CA LYS A 37 -6.18 -6.64 -38.39
C LYS A 37 -5.75 -5.32 -37.75
N TYR A 38 -6.30 -4.21 -38.22
CA TYR A 38 -5.95 -2.86 -37.81
C TYR A 38 -6.97 -2.26 -36.84
N LEU A 39 -6.44 -1.46 -35.91
CA LEU A 39 -7.17 -0.68 -34.93
C LEU A 39 -6.74 0.78 -35.00
N TYR A 40 -7.53 1.66 -34.40
CA TYR A 40 -7.27 3.10 -34.36
C TYR A 40 -7.16 3.60 -32.91
N MET A 41 -6.23 4.52 -32.67
CA MET A 41 -6.06 5.22 -31.39
C MET A 41 -6.17 6.72 -31.60
N PHE A 42 -6.96 7.39 -30.77
CA PHE A 42 -7.13 8.86 -30.81
C PHE A 42 -7.58 9.40 -29.45
N SER A 43 -7.53 10.72 -29.25
CA SER A 43 -8.23 11.39 -28.15
C SER A 43 -9.52 12.01 -28.65
N MET A 44 -10.55 12.02 -27.81
CA MET A 44 -11.82 12.68 -28.10
C MET A 44 -12.38 13.27 -26.82
N ASN A 45 -13.06 14.41 -26.93
CA ASN A 45 -13.80 14.98 -25.82
C ASN A 45 -14.82 13.99 -25.26
N ALA A 46 -14.89 13.84 -23.94
CA ALA A 46 -15.74 12.85 -23.29
C ALA A 46 -17.24 13.08 -23.56
N ALA A 47 -17.70 14.33 -23.49
CA ALA A 47 -19.10 14.69 -23.73
C ALA A 47 -19.48 14.49 -25.20
N GLU A 48 -18.58 14.77 -26.12
CA GLU A 48 -18.81 14.52 -27.54
C GLU A 48 -18.79 13.03 -27.88
N LEU A 49 -17.77 12.29 -27.42
CA LEU A 49 -17.69 10.85 -27.61
C LEU A 49 -18.99 10.18 -27.13
N ARG A 50 -19.52 10.64 -25.99
CA ARG A 50 -20.81 10.21 -25.45
C ARG A 50 -21.99 10.49 -26.39
N LYS A 51 -22.01 11.61 -27.12
CA LYS A 51 -23.07 11.93 -28.11
C LYS A 51 -23.05 10.99 -29.31
N PHE A 52 -21.87 10.61 -29.79
CA PHE A 52 -21.69 9.69 -30.92
C PHE A 52 -21.74 8.20 -30.55
N CYS A 53 -21.86 7.90 -29.25
CA CYS A 53 -22.04 6.55 -28.74
C CYS A 53 -23.51 6.26 -28.44
N ASP A 54 -23.99 5.10 -28.90
CA ASP A 54 -25.30 4.60 -28.50
C ASP A 54 -25.18 4.03 -27.08
N VAL A 55 -25.49 4.85 -26.08
CA VAL A 55 -25.55 4.41 -24.69
C VAL A 55 -26.99 4.54 -24.21
N TYR A 56 -27.76 3.49 -24.51
CA TYR A 56 -29.18 3.37 -24.22
C TYR A 56 -29.49 3.65 -22.74
N LYS A 57 -30.42 4.59 -22.48
CA LYS A 57 -31.15 4.63 -21.21
C LYS A 57 -32.09 3.42 -21.19
N ARG A 58 -31.79 2.39 -20.39
CA ARG A 58 -32.74 1.30 -20.16
C ARG A 58 -33.90 1.83 -19.32
N ASP A 59 -35.08 2.00 -19.93
CA ASP A 59 -36.33 2.01 -19.18
C ASP A 59 -36.80 0.58 -18.91
N ARG A 60 -37.32 0.37 -17.70
CA ARG A 60 -37.58 -0.92 -17.04
C ARG A 60 -38.74 -1.74 -17.64
N GLN A 61 -39.10 -1.57 -18.90
CA GLN A 61 -40.23 -2.26 -19.53
C GLN A 61 -39.79 -3.03 -20.78
N GLY A 62 -39.37 -4.28 -20.60
CA GLY A 62 -39.11 -5.19 -21.73
C GLY A 62 -38.03 -6.22 -21.44
N SER A 63 -38.47 -7.47 -21.23
CA SER A 63 -37.64 -8.64 -21.02
C SER A 63 -37.00 -9.14 -22.33
N SER A 64 -35.95 -8.49 -22.80
CA SER A 64 -35.02 -9.05 -23.80
C SER A 64 -33.59 -8.60 -23.51
N SER A 65 -32.78 -9.56 -23.09
CA SER A 65 -31.45 -9.39 -22.49
C SER A 65 -30.31 -9.63 -23.48
N GLU A 66 -30.34 -8.99 -24.65
CA GLU A 66 -29.33 -9.19 -25.70
C GLU A 66 -28.48 -7.94 -25.92
N GLY A 67 -27.55 -7.66 -24.99
CA GLY A 67 -26.56 -6.61 -25.18
C GLY A 67 -25.41 -6.66 -24.18
N ILE A 68 -24.21 -6.31 -24.63
CA ILE A 68 -22.94 -6.33 -23.87
C ILE A 68 -22.91 -5.22 -22.78
N GLN A 69 -23.70 -4.16 -22.96
CA GLN A 69 -23.72 -3.00 -22.07
C GLN A 69 -24.46 -3.29 -20.74
N ARG A 70 -23.91 -2.81 -19.60
CA ARG A 70 -24.56 -2.98 -18.27
C ARG A 70 -25.65 -1.94 -18.04
N THR A 71 -26.55 -2.21 -17.08
CA THR A 71 -27.48 -1.18 -16.58
C THR A 71 -26.70 -0.04 -15.91
N ARG A 72 -27.14 1.22 -16.08
CA ARG A 72 -26.52 2.39 -15.43
C ARG A 72 -26.60 2.23 -13.91
N ASP A 73 -25.44 2.08 -13.29
CA ASP A 73 -25.27 2.12 -11.84
C ASP A 73 -25.04 3.58 -11.44
N LYS A 74 -26.06 4.21 -10.84
CA LYS A 74 -26.00 5.62 -10.43
C LYS A 74 -24.93 5.86 -9.37
N LEU A 75 -24.74 4.93 -8.43
CA LEU A 75 -23.74 5.07 -7.36
C LEU A 75 -22.33 5.04 -7.93
N ARG A 76 -22.04 4.04 -8.79
CA ARG A 76 -20.74 3.94 -9.45
C ARG A 76 -20.45 5.14 -10.36
N THR A 77 -21.46 5.61 -11.08
CA THR A 77 -21.33 6.78 -11.97
C THR A 77 -21.06 8.05 -11.17
N ASN A 78 -21.78 8.28 -10.06
CA ASN A 78 -21.56 9.44 -9.20
C ASN A 78 -20.17 9.40 -8.53
N ARG A 79 -19.70 8.22 -8.12
CA ARG A 79 -18.34 8.06 -7.58
C ARG A 79 -17.27 8.43 -8.61
N ILE A 80 -17.41 8.00 -9.87
CA ILE A 80 -16.46 8.38 -10.94
C ILE A 80 -16.53 9.89 -11.21
N TYR A 81 -17.72 10.48 -11.22
CA TYR A 81 -17.90 11.93 -11.35
C TYR A 81 -17.16 12.70 -10.25
N ARG A 82 -17.32 12.30 -8.98
CA ARG A 82 -16.58 12.90 -7.85
C ARG A 82 -15.08 12.69 -7.97
N TYR A 83 -14.65 11.51 -8.42
CA TYR A 83 -13.24 11.24 -8.68
C TYR A 83 -12.67 12.17 -9.76
N ILE A 84 -13.37 12.41 -10.87
CA ILE A 84 -12.90 13.33 -11.92
C ILE A 84 -12.72 14.76 -11.35
N LYS A 85 -13.68 15.22 -10.54
CA LYS A 85 -13.70 16.59 -10.01
C LYS A 85 -12.71 16.82 -8.86
N TYR A 86 -12.50 15.81 -8.02
CA TYR A 86 -11.80 15.96 -6.75
C TYR A 86 -10.65 14.97 -6.51
N GLY A 87 -10.49 13.98 -7.39
CA GLY A 87 -9.50 12.92 -7.26
C GLY A 87 -9.78 11.95 -6.13
N TYR A 88 -8.87 11.01 -5.93
CA TYR A 88 -8.88 10.10 -4.80
C TYR A 88 -7.82 10.55 -3.76
N PRO A 89 -8.14 10.50 -2.45
CA PRO A 89 -9.35 9.95 -1.85
C PRO A 89 -10.43 10.98 -1.57
N TYR A 90 -10.19 12.27 -1.80
CA TYR A 90 -11.14 13.33 -1.47
C TYR A 90 -12.53 13.09 -2.05
N GLY A 91 -12.63 12.62 -3.31
CA GLY A 91 -13.91 12.33 -3.96
C GLY A 91 -14.72 11.19 -3.32
N ASP A 92 -14.10 10.35 -2.49
CA ASP A 92 -14.76 9.26 -1.75
C ASP A 92 -15.22 9.69 -0.34
N LEU A 93 -14.85 10.89 0.12
CA LEU A 93 -15.24 11.41 1.44
C LEU A 93 -16.71 11.86 1.47
N ASN A 94 -17.30 11.89 2.67
CA ASN A 94 -18.61 12.52 2.91
C ASN A 94 -18.48 14.06 3.03
N SER A 95 -19.59 14.79 3.03
CA SER A 95 -19.59 16.26 3.01
C SER A 95 -18.87 16.90 4.20
N VAL A 96 -19.07 16.36 5.40
CA VAL A 96 -18.40 16.84 6.62
C VAL A 96 -16.88 16.62 6.52
N GLN A 97 -16.47 15.44 6.07
CA GLN A 97 -15.07 15.11 5.87
C GLN A 97 -14.43 15.98 4.78
N MET A 98 -15.14 16.31 3.70
CA MET A 98 -14.64 17.16 2.62
C MET A 98 -14.26 18.57 3.11
N GLU A 99 -15.05 19.17 4.00
CA GLU A 99 -14.76 20.49 4.58
C GLU A 99 -13.48 20.49 5.41
N GLU A 100 -13.25 19.44 6.20
CA GLU A 100 -12.07 19.32 7.08
C GLU A 100 -10.79 18.85 6.36
N ASN A 101 -10.91 18.39 5.11
CA ASN A 101 -9.86 17.67 4.40
C ASN A 101 -9.53 18.24 3.01
N GLU A 102 -9.76 19.53 2.75
CA GLU A 102 -9.55 20.17 1.44
C GLU A 102 -8.16 19.90 0.83
N SER A 103 -7.13 19.84 1.67
CA SER A 103 -5.75 19.48 1.29
C SER A 103 -5.59 18.10 0.62
N LEU A 104 -6.56 17.19 0.77
CA LEU A 104 -6.52 15.86 0.15
C LEU A 104 -7.03 15.83 -1.29
N ARG A 105 -7.49 16.96 -1.84
CA ARG A 105 -7.95 17.06 -3.22
C ARG A 105 -6.80 16.77 -4.18
N LYS A 106 -7.03 15.92 -5.18
CA LYS A 106 -6.06 15.52 -6.21
C LYS A 106 -6.67 15.59 -7.62
N PRO A 107 -5.85 15.56 -8.69
CA PRO A 107 -6.37 15.42 -10.05
C PRO A 107 -7.09 14.07 -10.26
N GLY A 108 -8.23 14.09 -10.93
CA GLY A 108 -9.02 12.91 -11.29
C GLY A 108 -8.70 12.39 -12.70
N TRP A 109 -7.54 11.79 -12.90
CA TRP A 109 -7.11 11.33 -14.24
C TRP A 109 -7.77 10.02 -14.66
N LEU A 110 -8.22 9.94 -15.91
CA LEU A 110 -8.73 8.72 -16.54
C LEU A 110 -7.76 8.24 -17.65
N PRO A 111 -6.59 7.67 -17.30
CA PRO A 111 -5.55 7.33 -18.27
C PRO A 111 -5.89 6.11 -19.12
N THR A 112 -6.82 5.27 -18.68
CA THR A 112 -7.22 4.07 -19.41
C THR A 112 -8.12 4.43 -20.59
N ALA A 113 -7.90 3.82 -21.75
CA ALA A 113 -8.69 4.09 -22.93
C ALA A 113 -10.17 3.68 -22.77
N ILE A 114 -11.06 4.39 -23.45
CA ILE A 114 -12.40 3.91 -23.79
C ILE A 114 -12.26 3.00 -25.00
N VAL A 115 -12.86 1.82 -24.96
CA VAL A 115 -12.80 0.86 -26.06
C VAL A 115 -14.13 0.92 -26.80
N ILE A 116 -14.08 1.21 -28.09
CA ILE A 116 -15.27 1.32 -28.94
C ILE A 116 -15.14 0.45 -30.19
N ASN A 117 -16.29 0.17 -30.80
CA ASN A 117 -16.40 -0.34 -32.17
C ASN A 117 -17.01 0.75 -33.07
N ILE A 118 -16.41 0.98 -34.22
CA ILE A 118 -16.94 1.83 -35.29
C ILE A 118 -17.80 0.95 -36.20
N LEU A 119 -19.07 1.31 -36.32
CA LEU A 119 -20.02 0.58 -37.16
C LEU A 119 -19.76 0.77 -38.65
N GLN A 120 -20.01 -0.29 -39.41
CA GLN A 120 -19.88 -0.33 -40.87
C GLN A 120 -21.23 -0.26 -41.57
N ASN A 121 -21.19 0.11 -42.84
CA ASN A 121 -22.38 0.12 -43.68
C ASN A 121 -23.07 -1.26 -43.68
N GLY A 122 -24.37 -1.28 -43.40
CA GLY A 122 -25.16 -2.50 -43.31
C GLY A 122 -25.21 -3.14 -41.93
N ASP A 123 -24.46 -2.63 -40.94
CA ASP A 123 -24.56 -3.12 -39.56
C ASP A 123 -25.97 -2.88 -39.00
N LYS A 124 -26.53 -3.94 -38.40
CA LYS A 124 -27.87 -3.94 -37.81
C LYS A 124 -27.78 -4.06 -36.29
N ARG A 125 -28.53 -3.25 -35.56
CA ARG A 125 -28.70 -3.32 -34.11
C ARG A 125 -30.17 -3.15 -33.74
N LYS A 126 -30.73 -4.10 -32.98
CA LYS A 126 -32.12 -4.07 -32.48
C LYS A 126 -33.14 -3.60 -33.54
N ASN A 127 -33.09 -4.19 -34.74
CA ASN A 127 -33.94 -3.88 -35.90
C ASN A 127 -33.73 -2.51 -36.57
N LYS A 128 -32.71 -1.74 -36.20
CA LYS A 128 -32.26 -0.54 -36.91
C LYS A 128 -30.98 -0.84 -37.68
N ILE A 129 -30.80 -0.16 -38.81
CA ILE A 129 -29.59 -0.21 -39.63
C ILE A 129 -28.92 1.16 -39.52
N ILE A 130 -27.59 1.19 -39.45
CA ILE A 130 -26.86 2.46 -39.51
C ILE A 130 -27.11 3.17 -40.84
N SER A 131 -27.45 4.45 -40.78
CA SER A 131 -27.63 5.30 -41.95
C SER A 131 -26.27 5.67 -42.55
N SER A 132 -26.18 5.78 -43.88
CA SER A 132 -24.94 6.18 -44.55
C SER A 132 -24.46 7.57 -44.15
N GLU A 133 -25.37 8.45 -43.70
CA GLU A 133 -25.05 9.79 -43.19
C GLU A 133 -24.46 9.78 -41.76
N HIS A 134 -24.59 8.66 -41.05
CA HIS A 134 -24.07 8.47 -39.68
C HIS A 134 -22.77 7.68 -39.65
N LEU A 135 -22.24 7.26 -40.80
CA LEU A 135 -20.97 6.53 -40.87
C LEU A 135 -19.78 7.47 -40.61
N VAL A 136 -18.80 6.95 -39.89
CA VAL A 136 -17.50 7.61 -39.72
C VAL A 136 -16.63 7.27 -40.92
N LYS A 137 -16.10 8.28 -41.60
CA LYS A 137 -15.16 8.06 -42.70
C LYS A 137 -13.75 8.01 -42.14
N ILE A 138 -13.00 7.01 -42.57
CA ILE A 138 -11.61 6.80 -42.16
C ILE A 138 -10.74 6.97 -43.39
N GLU A 139 -9.92 8.02 -43.41
CA GLU A 139 -9.05 8.36 -44.53
C GLU A 139 -7.60 8.36 -44.07
N GLU A 140 -6.70 7.80 -44.87
CA GLU A 140 -5.27 7.86 -44.61
C GLU A 140 -4.75 9.27 -44.87
N ASP A 141 -3.99 9.82 -43.92
CA ASP A 141 -3.31 11.10 -44.10
C ASP A 141 -1.86 10.87 -44.55
N LYS A 142 -0.97 10.47 -43.62
CA LYS A 142 0.46 10.21 -43.87
C LYS A 142 1.02 9.25 -42.81
N ASN A 143 1.98 8.39 -43.16
CA ASN A 143 2.79 7.61 -42.20
C ASN A 143 1.99 6.90 -41.08
N ASN A 144 0.95 6.13 -41.42
CA ASN A 144 0.02 5.47 -40.48
C ASN A 144 -0.85 6.42 -39.61
N PHE A 145 -0.84 7.73 -39.87
CA PHE A 145 -1.84 8.65 -39.36
C PHE A 145 -3.08 8.65 -40.26
N TYR A 146 -4.24 8.65 -39.61
CA TYR A 146 -5.56 8.60 -40.21
C TYR A 146 -6.39 9.78 -39.72
N LYS A 147 -7.41 10.12 -40.51
CA LYS A 147 -8.43 11.11 -40.20
C LYS A 147 -9.75 10.39 -40.06
N LEU A 148 -10.40 10.53 -38.91
CA LEU A 148 -11.80 10.13 -38.74
C LEU A 148 -12.68 11.36 -38.95
N GLU A 149 -13.46 11.36 -40.02
CA GLU A 149 -14.52 12.36 -40.25
C GLU A 149 -15.79 11.87 -39.55
N LEU A 150 -16.21 12.58 -38.50
CA LEU A 150 -17.45 12.29 -37.78
C LEU A 150 -18.68 12.73 -38.61
N PRO A 151 -19.83 12.06 -38.43
CA PRO A 151 -21.05 12.49 -39.08
C PRO A 151 -21.48 13.87 -38.56
N HIS A 152 -22.07 14.67 -39.44
CA HIS A 152 -22.53 16.03 -39.13
C HIS A 152 -23.69 16.05 -38.14
N ASN A 153 -24.57 15.04 -38.21
CA ASN A 153 -25.72 14.94 -37.33
C ASN A 153 -25.41 13.98 -36.17
N SER A 154 -25.62 14.46 -34.94
CA SER A 154 -25.55 13.64 -33.72
C SER A 154 -26.92 13.16 -33.24
N ASP A 155 -28.00 13.44 -33.99
CA ASP A 155 -29.33 12.88 -33.74
C ASP A 155 -29.48 11.51 -34.42
N PHE A 156 -29.36 10.46 -33.60
CA PHE A 156 -29.49 9.07 -34.01
C PHE A 156 -30.87 8.48 -33.71
N SER A 157 -31.89 9.29 -33.42
CA SER A 157 -33.24 8.83 -33.02
C SER A 157 -33.83 7.78 -33.97
N ASN A 158 -33.66 7.95 -35.29
CA ASN A 158 -34.15 7.06 -36.33
C ASN A 158 -33.10 6.08 -36.87
N SER A 159 -31.91 6.03 -36.30
CA SER A 159 -30.79 5.19 -36.77
C SER A 159 -30.00 4.62 -35.58
N VAL A 160 -28.79 4.14 -35.83
CA VAL A 160 -27.82 3.69 -34.82
C VAL A 160 -26.67 4.68 -34.80
N ALA A 161 -26.16 5.02 -33.62
CA ALA A 161 -24.99 5.88 -33.49
C ALA A 161 -23.74 5.19 -34.07
N PRO A 162 -22.75 5.93 -34.60
CA PRO A 162 -21.57 5.34 -35.23
C PRO A 162 -20.69 4.50 -34.31
N PHE A 163 -20.74 4.76 -32.99
CA PHE A 163 -19.89 4.10 -32.02
C PHE A 163 -20.67 3.22 -31.06
N GLU A 164 -20.16 2.01 -30.84
CA GLU A 164 -20.60 1.11 -29.78
C GLU A 164 -19.52 1.01 -28.71
N VAL A 165 -19.87 1.31 -27.46
CA VAL A 165 -18.93 1.21 -26.34
C VAL A 165 -18.80 -0.25 -25.92
N ILE A 166 -17.58 -0.78 -25.99
CA ILE A 166 -17.21 -2.12 -25.51
C ILE A 166 -16.76 -2.03 -24.04
N ASP A 167 -15.88 -1.09 -23.71
CA ASP A 167 -15.44 -0.83 -22.33
C ASP A 167 -15.40 0.68 -22.01
N GLY A 168 -15.68 1.02 -20.76
CA GLY A 168 -15.63 2.41 -20.28
C GLY A 168 -16.97 3.13 -20.19
N GLN A 169 -18.09 2.41 -20.36
CA GLN A 169 -19.46 2.98 -20.29
C GLN A 169 -19.72 3.85 -19.04
N HIS A 170 -19.28 3.42 -17.84
CA HIS A 170 -19.51 4.16 -16.60
C HIS A 170 -18.69 5.44 -16.52
N ARG A 171 -17.53 5.45 -17.19
CA ARG A 171 -16.68 6.63 -17.32
C ARG A 171 -17.37 7.64 -18.23
N LEU A 172 -17.90 7.22 -19.38
CA LEU A 172 -18.68 8.11 -20.24
C LEU A 172 -19.96 8.64 -19.58
N TRP A 173 -20.71 7.81 -18.85
CA TRP A 173 -21.89 8.26 -18.11
C TRP A 173 -21.63 9.28 -17.01
N SER A 174 -20.40 9.34 -16.49
CA SER A 174 -20.05 10.33 -15.46
C SER A 174 -20.03 11.76 -16.00
N PHE A 175 -20.02 11.93 -17.32
CA PHE A 175 -20.16 13.22 -18.00
C PHE A 175 -21.60 13.51 -18.45
N ASP A 176 -22.58 12.64 -18.15
CA ASP A 176 -23.99 13.01 -18.29
C ASP A 176 -24.29 14.07 -17.22
N THR A 177 -24.89 15.20 -17.60
CA THR A 177 -25.40 16.21 -16.65
C THR A 177 -26.39 15.56 -15.70
N ASN A 178 -26.02 15.42 -14.42
CA ASN A 178 -27.01 15.19 -13.37
C ASN A 178 -27.67 16.55 -13.07
N ASP A 179 -28.98 16.57 -12.86
CA ASP A 179 -29.79 17.80 -12.73
C ASP A 179 -29.36 18.74 -11.58
N ASP A 180 -28.45 18.30 -10.68
CA ASP A 180 -28.03 19.02 -9.46
C ASP A 180 -26.51 19.30 -9.36
N ASP A 181 -25.71 18.98 -10.38
CA ASP A 181 -24.23 19.03 -10.30
C ASP A 181 -23.62 19.99 -11.35
N GLU A 182 -22.58 20.76 -10.97
CA GLU A 182 -21.79 21.59 -11.91
C GLU A 182 -21.23 20.75 -13.07
N VAL A 183 -21.42 21.21 -14.30
CA VAL A 183 -20.98 20.52 -15.52
C VAL A 183 -19.46 20.36 -15.54
N ILE A 184 -18.94 19.14 -15.75
CA ILE A 184 -17.51 18.92 -15.99
C ILE A 184 -17.11 19.72 -17.23
N PRO A 185 -16.01 20.50 -17.22
CA PRO A 185 -15.59 21.30 -18.35
C PRO A 185 -15.58 20.53 -19.68
N GLU A 186 -16.12 21.15 -20.72
CA GLU A 186 -16.26 20.57 -22.07
C GLU A 186 -14.92 20.34 -22.79
N ASN A 187 -13.78 20.45 -22.12
CA ASN A 187 -12.45 20.18 -22.69
C ASN A 187 -11.76 18.94 -22.10
N PHE A 188 -12.48 18.10 -21.34
CA PHE A 188 -11.93 16.85 -20.83
C PHE A 188 -11.86 15.77 -21.92
N GLU A 189 -10.66 15.45 -22.38
CA GLU A 189 -10.42 14.41 -23.38
C GLU A 189 -10.18 13.03 -22.77
N LEU A 190 -10.64 11.99 -23.46
CA LEU A 190 -10.39 10.60 -23.13
C LEU A 190 -9.56 9.94 -24.24
N PRO A 191 -8.57 9.09 -23.89
CA PRO A 191 -7.97 8.21 -24.87
C PRO A 191 -9.00 7.18 -25.36
N VAL A 192 -9.00 6.91 -26.65
CA VAL A 192 -9.93 5.99 -27.30
C VAL A 192 -9.16 4.97 -28.13
N ILE A 193 -9.52 3.70 -27.96
CA ILE A 193 -9.12 2.60 -28.85
C ILE A 193 -10.37 2.16 -29.61
N ALA A 194 -10.31 2.24 -30.92
CA ALA A 194 -11.43 1.94 -31.80
C ALA A 194 -11.12 0.75 -32.71
N PHE A 195 -11.97 -0.27 -32.60
CA PHE A 195 -12.08 -1.33 -33.60
C PHE A 195 -13.03 -0.90 -34.71
N HIS A 196 -12.99 -1.57 -35.85
CA HIS A 196 -13.81 -1.24 -37.01
C HIS A 196 -14.55 -2.48 -37.51
N GLY A 197 -15.89 -2.44 -37.44
CA GLY A 197 -16.75 -3.52 -37.95
C GLY A 197 -16.69 -4.81 -37.15
N LEU A 198 -16.53 -4.76 -35.83
CA LEU A 198 -16.63 -5.96 -35.00
C LEU A 198 -18.06 -6.46 -34.87
N ASP A 199 -18.23 -7.75 -35.09
CA ASP A 199 -19.44 -8.47 -34.71
C ASP A 199 -19.65 -8.46 -33.19
N ILE A 200 -20.92 -8.60 -32.79
CA ILE A 200 -21.32 -8.58 -31.39
C ILE A 200 -20.64 -9.68 -30.56
N ALA A 201 -20.36 -10.86 -31.13
CA ALA A 201 -19.67 -11.92 -30.38
C ALA A 201 -18.22 -11.52 -30.05
N TRP A 202 -17.52 -10.84 -30.97
CA TRP A 202 -16.17 -10.32 -30.73
C TRP A 202 -16.17 -9.17 -29.73
N GLN A 203 -17.15 -8.27 -29.80
CA GLN A 203 -17.32 -7.24 -28.79
C GLN A 203 -17.57 -7.86 -27.39
N ALA A 204 -18.36 -8.93 -27.31
CA ALA A 204 -18.62 -9.63 -26.04
C ALA A 204 -17.37 -10.34 -25.51
N TYR A 205 -16.59 -10.97 -26.39
CA TYR A 205 -15.29 -11.55 -26.07
C TYR A 205 -14.32 -10.50 -25.52
N LEU A 206 -14.20 -9.35 -26.17
CA LEU A 206 -13.36 -8.23 -25.71
C LEU A 206 -13.83 -7.71 -24.35
N PHE A 207 -15.13 -7.48 -24.18
CA PHE A 207 -15.68 -7.08 -22.89
C PHE A 207 -15.34 -8.06 -21.76
N TRP A 208 -15.49 -9.37 -22.01
CA TRP A 208 -15.16 -10.41 -21.05
C TRP A 208 -13.65 -10.46 -20.74
N SER A 209 -12.81 -10.44 -21.77
CA SER A 209 -11.35 -10.50 -21.61
C SER A 209 -10.79 -9.29 -20.89
N ILE A 210 -11.36 -8.10 -21.07
CA ILE A 210 -10.93 -6.86 -20.40
C ILE A 210 -11.41 -6.80 -18.94
N ASN A 211 -12.64 -7.24 -18.65
CA ASN A 211 -13.27 -6.99 -17.34
C ASN A 211 -13.30 -8.19 -16.40
N VAL A 212 -13.36 -9.41 -16.94
CA VAL A 212 -13.63 -10.63 -16.16
C VAL A 212 -12.39 -11.51 -16.06
N SER A 213 -11.64 -11.65 -17.16
CA SER A 213 -10.45 -12.50 -17.20
C SER A 213 -9.27 -12.02 -16.33
N PRO A 214 -9.04 -10.70 -16.12
CA PRO A 214 -7.90 -10.26 -15.31
C PRO A 214 -8.12 -10.63 -13.84
N LYS A 215 -7.14 -11.28 -13.23
CA LYS A 215 -7.12 -11.47 -11.77
C LYS A 215 -7.01 -10.09 -11.12
N ARG A 216 -7.85 -9.83 -10.11
CA ARG A 216 -7.71 -8.63 -9.27
C ARG A 216 -6.27 -8.58 -8.77
N ILE A 217 -5.67 -7.38 -8.78
CA ILE A 217 -4.37 -7.14 -8.16
C ILE A 217 -4.46 -7.71 -6.74
N ASN A 218 -3.54 -8.62 -6.41
CA ASN A 218 -3.46 -9.17 -5.07
C ASN A 218 -3.26 -7.98 -4.12
N PRO A 219 -4.08 -7.82 -3.07
CA PRO A 219 -3.88 -6.78 -2.07
C PRO A 219 -2.41 -6.65 -1.64
N SER A 220 -1.66 -7.76 -1.53
CA SER A 220 -0.21 -7.79 -1.28
C SER A 220 0.63 -6.95 -2.23
N HIS A 221 0.35 -6.96 -3.54
CA HIS A 221 1.07 -6.12 -4.51
C HIS A 221 0.71 -4.64 -4.41
N ALA A 222 -0.54 -4.32 -4.07
CA ALA A 222 -0.89 -2.94 -3.73
C ALA A 222 -0.17 -2.52 -2.44
N PHE A 223 0.05 -3.47 -1.52
CA PHE A 223 0.81 -3.23 -0.29
C PHE A 223 2.28 -2.91 -0.54
N ASP A 224 2.89 -3.46 -1.60
CA ASP A 224 4.27 -3.19 -2.00
C ASP A 224 4.46 -1.80 -2.64
N LEU A 225 3.39 -1.17 -3.11
CA LEU A 225 3.39 0.21 -3.60
C LEU A 225 3.21 1.24 -2.47
N TYR A 226 2.67 0.85 -1.31
CA TYR A 226 2.51 1.78 -0.19
C TYR A 226 3.80 2.45 0.27
N PRO A 227 4.97 1.78 0.34
CA PRO A 227 6.25 2.45 0.59
C PRO A 227 6.48 3.73 -0.19
N LEU A 228 6.12 3.72 -1.48
CA LEU A 228 6.27 4.85 -2.40
C LEU A 228 5.16 5.90 -2.21
N LEU A 229 4.03 5.52 -1.64
CA LEU A 229 2.89 6.40 -1.38
C LEU A 229 2.88 6.95 0.06
N ARG A 230 3.79 6.51 0.96
CA ARG A 230 3.88 6.90 2.40
C ARG A 230 3.91 8.42 2.66
N THR A 231 4.31 9.23 1.68
CA THR A 231 4.36 10.71 1.76
C THR A 231 3.02 11.39 1.52
N GLN A 232 2.00 10.65 1.06
CA GLN A 232 0.70 11.21 0.76
C GLN A 232 -0.15 11.23 2.03
N ASP A 233 -0.44 12.43 2.55
CA ASP A 233 -1.20 12.65 3.79
C ASP A 233 -2.58 11.98 3.85
N TRP A 234 -3.12 11.62 2.69
CA TRP A 234 -4.42 11.02 2.57
C TRP A 234 -4.45 9.55 3.01
N LEU A 235 -3.33 8.86 2.92
CA LEU A 235 -3.22 7.44 3.27
C LEU A 235 -3.44 7.17 4.77
N GLU A 236 -3.06 8.11 5.63
CA GLU A 236 -3.20 7.98 7.09
C GLU A 236 -4.59 8.36 7.61
N ARG A 237 -5.39 9.07 6.81
CA ARG A 237 -6.76 9.52 7.18
C ARG A 237 -7.84 8.51 6.77
N VAL A 238 -7.46 7.46 6.03
CA VAL A 238 -8.29 6.31 5.70
C VAL A 238 -7.95 5.19 6.70
N ASP A 239 -8.95 4.58 7.35
CA ASP A 239 -8.78 3.54 8.40
C ASP A 239 -7.87 2.36 7.96
N GLU A 240 -7.76 2.13 6.66
CA GLU A 240 -6.98 1.05 6.04
C GLU A 240 -5.48 1.07 6.39
N LEU A 241 -4.87 2.23 6.61
CA LEU A 241 -3.43 2.30 6.92
C LEU A 241 -3.11 1.98 8.39
N LYS A 242 -4.03 2.31 9.30
CA LYS A 242 -3.94 1.88 10.70
C LYS A 242 -4.03 0.36 10.78
N VAL A 243 -5.00 -0.22 10.05
CA VAL A 243 -5.16 -1.68 9.92
C VAL A 243 -3.92 -2.32 9.30
N TYR A 244 -3.31 -1.69 8.29
CA TYR A 244 -2.06 -2.19 7.70
C TYR A 244 -0.90 -2.22 8.71
N ARG A 245 -0.63 -1.13 9.44
CA ARG A 245 0.45 -1.11 10.44
C ARG A 245 0.21 -2.11 11.56
N GLU A 246 -1.04 -2.24 12.00
CA GLU A 246 -1.45 -3.25 12.98
C GLU A 246 -1.21 -4.67 12.46
N ALA A 247 -1.60 -4.96 11.21
CA ALA A 247 -1.35 -6.25 10.57
C ALA A 247 0.15 -6.54 10.40
N ARG A 248 0.96 -5.53 10.06
CA ARG A 248 2.43 -5.66 9.96
C ARG A 248 3.09 -5.93 11.31
N ALA A 249 2.67 -5.21 12.35
CA ALA A 249 3.14 -5.43 13.71
C ALA A 249 2.70 -6.80 14.24
N GLN A 250 1.50 -7.27 13.86
CA GLN A 250 1.01 -8.61 14.17
C GLN A 250 1.84 -9.69 13.46
N GLU A 251 2.05 -9.58 12.14
CA GLU A 251 2.90 -10.48 11.35
C GLU A 251 4.30 -10.60 11.98
N LEU A 252 4.91 -9.46 12.33
CA LEU A 252 6.22 -9.44 12.98
C LEU A 252 6.22 -10.15 14.35
N THR A 253 5.15 -9.96 15.14
CA THR A 253 4.97 -10.63 16.43
C THR A 253 4.82 -12.15 16.26
N GLU A 254 4.10 -12.60 15.24
CA GLU A 254 3.94 -14.03 14.91
C GLU A 254 5.26 -14.67 14.47
N ILE A 255 6.12 -13.95 13.73
CA ILE A 255 7.46 -14.42 13.38
C ILE A 255 8.33 -14.52 14.63
N LEU A 256 8.32 -13.52 15.52
CA LEU A 256 9.06 -13.56 16.79
C LEU A 256 8.64 -14.76 17.65
N TYR A 257 7.36 -15.12 17.61
CA TYR A 257 6.80 -16.26 18.33
C TYR A 257 7.15 -17.62 17.70
N SER A 258 7.16 -17.73 16.37
CA SER A 258 7.29 -19.01 15.66
C SER A 258 8.70 -19.35 15.19
N GLN A 259 9.55 -18.36 14.91
CA GLN A 259 10.90 -18.56 14.35
C GLN A 259 11.78 -19.35 15.34
N LYS A 260 12.37 -20.45 14.89
CA LYS A 260 13.20 -21.33 15.75
C LYS A 260 14.38 -20.61 16.40
N GLY A 261 15.01 -19.67 15.69
CA GLY A 261 16.13 -18.87 16.18
C GLY A 261 15.74 -17.67 17.05
N SER A 262 14.45 -17.42 17.27
CA SER A 262 13.99 -16.28 18.06
C SER A 262 14.12 -16.56 19.57
N PRO A 263 14.70 -15.64 20.36
CA PRO A 263 14.66 -15.71 21.83
C PRO A 263 13.24 -15.68 22.43
N TRP A 264 12.26 -15.25 21.63
CA TRP A 264 10.85 -15.15 21.98
C TRP A 264 10.00 -16.31 21.46
N LYS A 265 10.63 -17.34 20.89
CA LYS A 265 9.94 -18.52 20.40
C LYS A 265 9.05 -19.12 21.51
N GLU A 266 7.76 -19.27 21.24
CA GLU A 266 6.76 -19.82 22.18
C GLU A 266 6.66 -19.07 23.54
N ARG A 267 7.17 -17.84 23.61
CA ARG A 267 7.24 -17.04 24.85
C ARG A 267 6.39 -15.77 24.83
N ILE A 268 5.66 -15.54 23.75
CA ILE A 268 4.64 -14.50 23.65
C ILE A 268 3.29 -15.16 23.95
N ASN A 269 2.48 -14.53 24.79
CA ASN A 269 1.14 -15.03 25.11
C ASN A 269 0.19 -14.72 23.94
N MET A 270 0.00 -15.71 23.07
CA MET A 270 -0.82 -15.67 21.86
C MET A 270 -2.28 -16.08 22.17
N LEU A 271 -3.23 -15.52 21.42
CA LEU A 271 -4.66 -15.86 21.55
C LEU A 271 -4.91 -17.36 21.30
N GLY A 272 -5.60 -18.02 22.24
CA GLY A 272 -5.98 -19.43 22.12
C GLY A 272 -4.93 -20.43 22.60
N GLU A 273 -3.73 -19.96 22.96
CA GLU A 273 -2.68 -20.81 23.51
C GLU A 273 -2.65 -20.80 25.04
N ARG A 274 -2.26 -21.93 25.64
CA ARG A 274 -2.03 -22.06 27.08
C ARG A 274 -0.58 -21.75 27.47
N SER A 275 0.15 -20.98 26.65
CA SER A 275 1.57 -20.70 26.83
C SER A 275 1.83 -19.59 27.86
N ALA A 276 2.84 -19.82 28.70
CA ALA A 276 3.17 -19.08 29.93
C ALA A 276 3.97 -17.77 29.70
N GLY A 277 3.80 -17.12 28.55
CA GLY A 277 4.45 -15.84 28.25
C GLY A 277 3.89 -14.71 29.12
N SER A 278 4.74 -13.88 29.71
CA SER A 278 4.30 -12.73 30.53
C SER A 278 3.96 -11.48 29.72
N VAL A 279 4.34 -11.44 28.44
CA VAL A 279 3.99 -10.36 27.49
C VAL A 279 2.96 -10.89 26.50
N SER A 280 1.85 -10.18 26.35
CA SER A 280 0.78 -10.56 25.41
C SER A 280 1.12 -10.20 23.97
N GLN A 281 0.50 -10.89 23.00
CA GLN A 281 0.53 -10.49 21.59
C GLN A 281 0.14 -9.01 21.41
N ALA A 282 -0.92 -8.56 22.09
CA ALA A 282 -1.36 -7.17 22.07
C ALA A 282 -0.29 -6.20 22.64
N GLY A 283 0.43 -6.60 23.69
CA GLY A 283 1.54 -5.83 24.25
C GLY A 283 2.68 -5.63 23.26
N TRP A 284 3.05 -6.69 22.53
CA TRP A 284 4.04 -6.63 21.45
C TRP A 284 3.61 -5.73 20.30
N VAL A 285 2.40 -5.95 19.77
CA VAL A 285 1.84 -5.15 18.68
C VAL A 285 1.81 -3.66 19.04
N ARG A 286 1.31 -3.31 20.24
CA ARG A 286 1.31 -1.92 20.72
C ARG A 286 2.72 -1.35 20.87
N SER A 287 3.68 -2.18 21.27
CA SER A 287 5.08 -1.77 21.44
C SER A 287 5.74 -1.44 20.10
N LEU A 288 5.56 -2.30 19.10
CA LEU A 288 6.04 -2.07 17.73
C LEU A 288 5.36 -0.85 17.08
N LEU A 289 4.04 -0.71 17.23
CA LEU A 289 3.27 0.40 16.63
C LEU A 289 3.71 1.78 17.07
N ALA A 290 4.15 1.91 18.32
CA ALA A 290 4.56 3.20 18.85
C ALA A 290 6.07 3.29 19.11
N THR A 291 6.84 2.42 18.45
CA THR A 291 8.29 2.53 18.25
C THR A 291 8.60 2.41 16.76
N PHE A 292 8.95 1.22 16.27
CA PHE A 292 9.38 0.94 14.90
C PHE A 292 8.37 1.32 13.81
N PHE A 293 7.07 1.17 14.06
CA PHE A 293 6.00 1.55 13.11
C PHE A 293 5.34 2.90 13.44
N SER A 294 5.96 3.70 14.30
CA SER A 294 5.46 5.05 14.59
C SER A 294 5.62 5.97 13.37
N THR A 295 4.65 6.85 13.12
CA THR A 295 4.70 7.80 12.00
C THR A 295 5.53 9.03 12.32
N GLY A 296 5.70 9.34 13.61
CA GLY A 296 6.41 10.53 14.08
C GLY A 296 5.65 11.84 13.88
N LYS A 297 4.33 11.80 13.68
CA LYS A 297 3.48 13.01 13.67
C LYS A 297 3.23 13.50 15.11
N GLY A 298 3.14 14.83 15.29
CA GLY A 298 3.03 15.47 16.59
C GLY A 298 4.29 15.28 17.44
N ASN A 299 4.11 14.96 18.73
CA ASN A 299 5.21 14.70 19.67
C ASN A 299 5.66 13.22 19.68
N SER A 300 5.20 12.41 18.73
CA SER A 300 5.59 10.99 18.66
C SER A 300 6.96 10.84 18.01
N GLN A 301 7.74 9.85 18.47
CA GLN A 301 9.04 9.55 17.86
C GLN A 301 8.84 8.91 16.48
N LYS A 302 9.75 9.17 15.56
CA LYS A 302 9.75 8.58 14.21
C LYS A 302 10.18 7.10 14.27
N GLY A 303 9.48 6.24 13.53
CA GLY A 303 9.71 4.79 13.55
C GLY A 303 10.57 4.33 12.38
N LEU A 304 11.60 3.52 12.64
CA LEU A 304 12.56 3.03 11.64
C LEU A 304 11.92 2.28 10.47
N PHE A 305 10.80 1.59 10.69
CA PHE A 305 10.13 0.78 9.65
C PHE A 305 8.98 1.54 8.95
N GLN A 306 8.70 2.78 9.36
CA GLN A 306 7.52 3.52 8.89
C GLN A 306 7.83 4.95 8.44
N SER A 307 8.61 5.70 9.23
CA SER A 307 8.95 7.08 8.94
C SER A 307 10.06 7.17 7.88
N ASN A 308 10.02 8.24 7.08
CA ASN A 308 11.10 8.55 6.15
C ASN A 308 12.39 8.85 6.89
N LEU A 309 13.52 8.49 6.30
CA LEU A 309 14.85 8.89 6.73
C LEU A 309 15.17 10.30 6.18
N ASP A 310 16.40 10.79 6.41
CA ASP A 310 16.79 12.17 6.10
C ASP A 310 16.63 12.55 4.61
N ASP A 311 16.70 11.58 3.69
CA ASP A 311 16.51 11.78 2.24
C ASP A 311 15.04 11.72 1.79
N ASN A 312 14.07 11.83 2.71
CA ASN A 312 12.63 11.68 2.47
C ASN A 312 12.20 10.32 1.88
N THR A 313 13.09 9.33 1.91
CA THR A 313 12.78 7.94 1.54
C THR A 313 12.70 7.07 2.80
N PRO A 314 11.75 6.14 2.87
CA PRO A 314 11.74 5.15 3.94
C PRO A 314 12.82 4.09 3.71
N LEU A 315 13.24 3.42 4.78
CA LEU A 315 14.14 2.29 4.68
C LEU A 315 13.48 1.14 3.90
N GLU A 316 14.15 0.66 2.85
CA GLU A 316 13.63 -0.38 1.94
C GLU A 316 13.83 -1.81 2.46
N TRP A 317 13.88 -2.00 3.77
CA TRP A 317 14.02 -3.33 4.35
C TRP A 317 12.78 -4.17 4.12
N SER A 318 13.00 -5.38 3.62
CA SER A 318 11.97 -6.40 3.47
C SER A 318 11.37 -6.82 4.83
N ARG A 319 10.26 -7.56 4.78
CA ARG A 319 9.62 -8.12 5.98
C ARG A 319 10.57 -9.03 6.75
N SER A 320 11.33 -9.85 6.03
CA SER A 320 12.31 -10.77 6.58
C SER A 320 13.48 -10.03 7.24
N GLN A 321 13.93 -8.91 6.66
CA GLN A 321 14.97 -8.07 7.26
C GLN A 321 14.48 -7.39 8.55
N GLN A 322 13.27 -6.84 8.55
CA GLN A 322 12.66 -6.24 9.75
C GLN A 322 12.54 -7.28 10.88
N ALA A 323 12.12 -8.50 10.57
CA ALA A 323 12.07 -9.60 11.53
C ALA A 323 13.45 -10.01 12.05
N ALA A 324 14.41 -10.21 11.15
CA ALA A 324 15.79 -10.55 11.52
C ALA A 324 16.42 -9.48 12.41
N PHE A 325 16.18 -8.20 12.13
CA PHE A 325 16.67 -7.10 12.94
C PHE A 325 16.14 -7.15 14.37
N ILE A 326 14.82 -7.31 14.56
CA ILE A 326 14.24 -7.40 15.91
C ILE A 326 14.69 -8.66 16.63
N ILE A 327 14.75 -9.80 15.95
CA ILE A 327 15.27 -11.06 16.53
C ILE A 327 16.70 -10.87 17.01
N GLN A 328 17.57 -10.23 16.21
CA GLN A 328 18.97 -10.05 16.56
C GLN A 328 19.16 -9.17 17.80
N ILE A 329 18.35 -8.10 17.97
CA ILE A 329 18.40 -7.26 19.19
C ILE A 329 18.24 -8.13 20.43
N TRP A 330 17.22 -8.97 20.45
CA TRP A 330 16.91 -9.81 21.61
C TRP A 330 17.91 -10.96 21.78
N ASP A 331 18.44 -11.49 20.67
CA ASP A 331 19.46 -12.53 20.69
C ASP A 331 20.77 -12.01 21.28
N ASP A 332 21.17 -10.78 20.92
CA ASP A 332 22.35 -10.13 21.49
C ASP A 332 22.17 -9.85 22.98
N ILE A 333 21.01 -9.33 23.42
CA ILE A 333 20.72 -9.11 24.84
C ILE A 333 20.79 -10.43 25.62
N LYS A 334 20.18 -11.50 25.09
CA LYS A 334 20.20 -12.82 25.74
C LYS A 334 21.61 -13.37 25.86
N LYS A 335 22.41 -13.32 24.79
CA LYS A 335 23.81 -13.76 24.79
C LYS A 335 24.67 -12.95 25.76
N GLU A 336 24.44 -11.64 25.83
CA GLU A 336 25.16 -10.79 26.76
C GLU A 336 24.83 -11.15 28.21
N ILE A 337 23.56 -11.43 28.54
CA ILE A 337 23.15 -11.90 29.87
C ILE A 337 23.79 -13.26 30.24
N GLU A 338 23.82 -14.19 29.29
CA GLU A 338 24.41 -15.52 29.49
C GLU A 338 25.90 -15.42 29.81
N ASN A 339 26.63 -14.57 29.08
CA ASN A 339 28.08 -14.41 29.22
C ASN A 339 28.51 -13.44 30.33
N ASN A 340 27.63 -12.54 30.77
CA ASN A 340 27.94 -11.54 31.78
C ASN A 340 28.09 -12.16 33.19
N LYS A 341 29.13 -11.72 33.90
CA LYS A 341 29.46 -12.11 35.28
C LYS A 341 29.55 -10.91 36.23
N GLU A 342 29.48 -9.70 35.71
CA GLU A 342 29.77 -8.46 36.45
C GLU A 342 28.50 -7.86 37.05
N GLU A 343 27.38 -7.98 36.35
CA GLU A 343 26.12 -7.37 36.75
C GLU A 343 25.46 -8.12 37.91
N GLU A 344 25.36 -7.44 39.06
CA GLU A 344 24.80 -7.99 40.30
C GLU A 344 23.38 -8.55 40.11
N TRP A 345 22.56 -7.87 39.31
CA TRP A 345 21.17 -8.27 39.08
C TRP A 345 21.06 -9.59 38.32
N ILE A 346 21.98 -9.85 37.38
CA ILE A 346 22.09 -11.10 36.62
C ILE A 346 22.48 -12.23 37.56
N ASN A 347 23.51 -11.99 38.38
CA ASN A 347 24.01 -12.97 39.35
C ASN A 347 22.93 -13.36 40.36
N LYS A 348 22.15 -12.39 40.89
CA LYS A 348 21.03 -12.67 41.81
C LYS A 348 19.96 -13.58 41.20
N TYR A 349 19.70 -13.50 39.90
CA TYR A 349 18.84 -14.45 39.20
C TYR A 349 19.48 -15.84 39.12
N LYS A 350 20.73 -15.92 38.65
CA LYS A 350 21.50 -17.17 38.52
C LYS A 350 21.58 -17.92 39.87
N ASP A 351 21.89 -17.22 40.95
CA ASP A 351 21.97 -17.76 42.32
C ASP A 351 20.62 -18.29 42.81
N SER A 352 19.51 -17.68 42.38
CA SER A 352 18.16 -18.12 42.71
C SER A 352 17.62 -19.26 41.82
N GLY A 353 18.45 -19.78 40.90
CA GLY A 353 18.05 -20.82 39.95
C GLY A 353 17.03 -20.35 38.90
N LYS A 354 16.99 -19.04 38.62
CA LYS A 354 16.04 -18.41 37.69
C LYS A 354 16.78 -17.81 36.52
N ASP A 355 16.13 -17.77 35.36
CA ASP A 355 16.69 -17.17 34.16
C ASP A 355 16.46 -15.63 34.15
N PRO A 356 17.52 -14.79 34.11
CA PRO A 356 17.38 -13.34 34.14
C PRO A 356 16.61 -12.77 32.95
N PHE A 357 16.58 -13.48 31.81
CA PHE A 357 15.90 -13.04 30.59
C PHE A 357 14.42 -13.41 30.56
N SER A 358 14.06 -14.61 31.05
CA SER A 358 12.72 -15.18 30.92
C SER A 358 11.94 -15.35 32.21
N ASP A 359 12.52 -15.10 33.39
CA ASP A 359 11.74 -15.14 34.62
C ASP A 359 10.67 -14.04 34.65
N LYS A 360 9.48 -14.38 35.16
CA LYS A 360 8.32 -13.46 35.26
C LYS A 360 8.58 -12.21 36.09
N THR A 361 9.60 -12.23 36.96
CA THR A 361 9.99 -11.07 37.78
C THR A 361 11.04 -10.21 37.10
N SER A 362 11.53 -10.58 35.91
CA SER A 362 12.41 -9.76 35.08
C SER A 362 11.58 -8.83 34.20
N TRP A 363 11.95 -7.55 34.14
CA TRP A 363 11.30 -6.58 33.27
C TRP A 363 11.60 -6.82 31.78
N LEU A 364 12.68 -7.52 31.44
CA LEU A 364 12.94 -7.96 30.05
C LEU A 364 11.84 -8.90 29.53
N ASN A 365 11.17 -9.62 30.44
CA ASN A 365 10.02 -10.45 30.14
C ASN A 365 8.68 -9.75 30.50
N GLN A 366 8.61 -8.41 30.49
CA GLN A 366 7.37 -7.66 30.75
C GLN A 366 7.19 -6.54 29.72
N ASP A 367 5.93 -6.11 29.53
CA ASP A 367 5.57 -5.04 28.58
C ASP A 367 6.46 -3.80 28.73
N GLN A 368 6.79 -3.43 29.98
CA GLN A 368 7.64 -2.29 30.32
C GLN A 368 9.04 -2.39 29.68
N GLY A 369 9.70 -3.54 29.80
CA GLY A 369 11.04 -3.71 29.27
C GLY A 369 11.05 -3.94 27.77
N VAL A 370 10.10 -4.70 27.24
CA VAL A 370 9.93 -4.86 25.78
C VAL A 370 9.79 -3.48 25.12
N ARG A 371 8.91 -2.64 25.65
CA ARG A 371 8.70 -1.30 25.11
C ARG A 371 9.95 -0.41 25.21
N ALA A 372 10.66 -0.44 26.33
CA ALA A 372 11.85 0.38 26.53
C ALA A 372 13.00 -0.04 25.61
N VAL A 373 13.29 -1.35 25.50
CA VAL A 373 14.32 -1.88 24.59
C VAL A 373 14.03 -1.49 23.14
N LEU A 374 12.80 -1.70 22.68
CA LEU A 374 12.41 -1.33 21.31
C LEU A 374 12.50 0.17 21.07
N MET A 375 12.13 1.01 22.05
CA MET A 375 12.19 2.46 21.94
C MET A 375 13.63 2.97 21.83
N VAL A 376 14.50 2.53 22.75
CA VAL A 376 15.93 2.92 22.74
C VAL A 376 16.59 2.50 21.43
N THR A 377 16.32 1.26 20.99
CA THR A 377 16.87 0.75 19.73
C THR A 377 16.36 1.56 18.53
N ASN A 378 15.04 1.76 18.44
CA ASN A 378 14.45 2.54 17.36
C ASN A 378 15.07 3.94 17.27
N ASN A 379 15.22 4.64 18.40
CA ASN A 379 15.73 6.01 18.40
C ASN A 379 17.18 6.10 17.95
N LEU A 380 18.04 5.20 18.44
CA LEU A 380 19.43 5.14 18.03
C LEU A 380 19.56 4.81 16.54
N PHE A 381 18.87 3.79 16.05
CA PHE A 381 19.02 3.36 14.65
C PHE A 381 18.32 4.28 13.66
N TYR A 382 17.18 4.89 14.03
CA TYR A 382 16.50 5.84 13.17
C TYR A 382 17.34 7.11 12.97
N LYS A 383 17.85 7.70 14.06
CA LYS A 383 18.59 8.97 14.02
C LYS A 383 19.99 8.85 13.42
N ASN A 384 20.57 7.67 13.43
CA ASN A 384 21.89 7.42 12.85
C ASN A 384 21.82 6.51 11.63
N SER A 385 20.65 6.40 10.99
CA SER A 385 20.40 5.47 9.89
C SER A 385 21.35 5.67 8.70
N SER A 386 21.51 6.93 8.26
CA SER A 386 22.43 7.29 7.17
C SER A 386 23.90 7.10 7.57
N GLU A 387 24.28 7.50 8.79
CA GLU A 387 25.66 7.34 9.28
C GLU A 387 26.04 5.86 9.42
N TRP A 388 25.09 5.03 9.83
CA TRP A 388 25.28 3.58 10.01
C TRP A 388 25.00 2.77 8.74
N ASN A 389 24.71 3.44 7.61
CA ASN A 389 24.50 2.83 6.31
C ASN A 389 23.46 1.70 6.33
N LEU A 390 22.33 1.92 7.01
CA LEU A 390 21.28 0.90 7.13
C LEU A 390 20.63 0.56 5.79
N ASP A 391 20.60 1.52 4.88
CA ASP A 391 20.12 1.41 3.50
C ASP A 391 20.95 0.46 2.64
N ASN A 392 22.22 0.26 2.98
CA ASN A 392 23.13 -0.65 2.26
C ASN A 392 22.90 -2.14 2.58
N TRP A 393 21.97 -2.48 3.46
CA TRP A 393 21.64 -3.87 3.73
C TRP A 393 20.71 -4.43 2.65
N PHE A 394 21.30 -5.06 1.63
CA PHE A 394 20.58 -5.72 0.54
C PHE A 394 20.60 -7.24 0.70
N ILE A 395 19.43 -7.86 0.53
CA ILE A 395 19.28 -9.32 0.39
C ILE A 395 18.74 -9.62 -1.02
N GLY A 396 19.16 -10.72 -1.63
CA GLY A 396 18.79 -11.07 -3.02
C GLY A 396 17.27 -11.11 -3.26
N GLN A 397 16.83 -10.83 -4.51
CA GLN A 397 15.42 -10.65 -4.90
C GLN A 397 14.47 -11.79 -4.48
N ASP A 398 14.93 -13.03 -4.41
CA ASP A 398 14.08 -14.16 -4.01
C ASP A 398 13.70 -14.12 -2.51
N ALA A 399 14.51 -13.46 -1.68
CA ALA A 399 14.29 -13.35 -0.24
C ALA A 399 13.52 -12.08 0.17
N SER A 400 13.31 -11.12 -0.75
CA SER A 400 12.69 -9.83 -0.44
C SER A 400 11.17 -9.87 -0.35
N ASN A 401 10.50 -10.79 -1.07
CA ASN A 401 9.05 -10.72 -1.28
C ASN A 401 8.23 -11.72 -0.44
N ASN A 402 8.88 -12.66 0.27
CA ASN A 402 8.19 -13.66 1.08
C ASN A 402 8.75 -13.72 2.51
N THR A 403 7.86 -13.77 3.51
CA THR A 403 8.21 -13.86 4.94
C THR A 403 8.28 -15.32 5.41
N SER A 404 9.08 -16.16 4.75
CA SER A 404 9.28 -17.56 5.14
C SER A 404 10.32 -17.72 6.25
N GLU A 405 10.27 -18.82 7.00
CA GLU A 405 11.28 -19.15 8.03
C GLU A 405 12.71 -19.14 7.45
N GLU A 406 12.86 -19.64 6.20
CA GLU A 406 14.12 -19.67 5.46
C GLU A 406 14.64 -18.26 5.14
N ASN A 407 13.76 -17.37 4.68
CA ASN A 407 14.14 -15.99 4.34
C ASN A 407 14.54 -15.18 5.59
N VAL A 408 13.88 -15.41 6.72
CA VAL A 408 14.26 -14.79 8.00
C VAL A 408 15.62 -15.31 8.46
N ASN A 409 15.88 -16.62 8.37
CA ASN A 409 17.18 -17.19 8.71
C ASN A 409 18.30 -16.68 7.78
N TYR A 410 18.02 -16.53 6.49
CA TYR A 410 18.96 -15.94 5.54
C TYR A 410 19.28 -14.49 5.90
N ALA A 411 18.25 -13.68 6.19
CA ALA A 411 18.43 -12.30 6.63
C ALA A 411 19.23 -12.22 7.95
N LEU A 412 18.97 -13.08 8.94
CA LEU A 412 19.75 -13.15 10.18
C LEU A 412 21.23 -13.47 9.92
N LYS A 413 21.51 -14.42 9.02
CA LYS A 413 22.89 -14.75 8.66
C LYS A 413 23.60 -13.55 8.04
N ASN A 414 22.98 -12.91 7.06
CA ASN A 414 23.56 -11.77 6.35
C ASN A 414 23.65 -10.49 7.21
N LEU A 415 22.75 -10.32 8.19
CA LEU A 415 22.81 -9.23 9.16
C LEU A 415 24.15 -9.24 9.94
N ASN A 416 24.73 -10.41 10.19
CA ASN A 416 26.02 -10.53 10.88
C ASN A 416 27.21 -9.98 10.08
N GLU A 417 27.04 -9.79 8.77
CA GLU A 417 28.06 -9.25 7.86
C GLU A 417 27.94 -7.72 7.71
N GLN A 418 26.89 -7.11 8.25
CA GLN A 418 26.62 -5.68 8.08
C GLN A 418 27.49 -4.82 8.99
N SER A 419 27.83 -3.62 8.50
CA SER A 419 28.64 -2.62 9.24
C SER A 419 27.98 -2.22 10.57
N PHE A 420 26.67 -2.05 10.59
CA PHE A 420 25.93 -1.64 11.80
C PHE A 420 25.79 -2.74 12.86
N ARG A 421 26.23 -3.97 12.57
CA ARG A 421 26.15 -5.12 13.50
C ARG A 421 26.85 -4.85 14.83
N ASN A 422 27.96 -4.11 14.81
CA ASN A 422 28.71 -3.77 16.03
C ASN A 422 27.92 -2.83 16.95
N TYR A 423 27.07 -1.95 16.40
CA TYR A 423 26.20 -1.09 17.20
C TYR A 423 25.10 -1.91 17.91
N LEU A 424 24.58 -2.98 17.29
CA LEU A 424 23.64 -3.89 17.97
C LEU A 424 24.28 -4.61 19.17
N LYS A 425 25.52 -5.10 19.01
CA LYS A 425 26.29 -5.71 20.11
C LYS A 425 26.51 -4.73 21.26
N SER A 426 26.99 -3.53 20.96
CA SER A 426 27.24 -2.52 21.98
C SER A 426 25.97 -1.97 22.61
N LEU A 427 24.84 -1.99 21.88
CA LEU A 427 23.53 -1.70 22.44
C LEU A 427 23.12 -2.74 23.47
N ALA A 428 23.29 -4.03 23.16
CA ALA A 428 22.99 -5.10 24.10
C ALA A 428 23.81 -4.98 25.40
N GLN A 429 25.12 -4.70 25.28
CA GLN A 429 26.00 -4.40 26.42
C GLN A 429 25.47 -3.23 27.25
N GLY A 430 25.16 -2.11 26.62
CA GLY A 430 24.61 -0.95 27.33
C GLY A 430 23.24 -1.19 27.97
N ILE A 431 22.40 -2.03 27.36
CA ILE A 431 21.07 -2.40 27.87
C ILE A 431 21.20 -3.21 29.16
N ILE A 432 22.12 -4.19 29.24
CA ILE A 432 22.22 -5.06 30.41
C ILE A 432 22.77 -4.37 31.65
N ASN A 433 23.44 -3.21 31.50
CA ASN A 433 23.92 -2.41 32.63
C ASN A 433 22.75 -1.88 33.49
N PHE A 434 21.55 -1.75 32.93
CA PHE A 434 20.37 -1.44 33.72
C PHE A 434 19.93 -2.66 34.53
N ASP A 435 19.69 -2.49 35.83
CA ASP A 435 19.14 -3.57 36.66
C ASP A 435 17.72 -3.93 36.17
N TRP A 436 17.50 -5.09 35.55
CA TRP A 436 16.19 -5.47 35.00
C TRP A 436 15.25 -6.16 36.00
N ARG A 437 15.60 -6.26 37.28
CA ARG A 437 14.71 -6.85 38.29
C ARG A 437 13.46 -5.98 38.48
N SER A 438 12.30 -6.63 38.57
CA SER A 438 11.08 -5.98 39.08
C SER A 438 11.14 -5.82 40.60
N LEU A 439 10.19 -5.09 41.20
CA LEU A 439 10.04 -5.00 42.66
C LEU A 439 9.82 -6.35 43.38
N LYS A 440 9.56 -7.43 42.64
CA LYS A 440 9.44 -8.80 43.15
C LYS A 440 10.61 -9.70 42.72
N GLY A 441 11.63 -9.12 42.09
CA GLY A 441 12.83 -9.82 41.64
C GLY A 441 13.73 -10.23 42.82
N PRO A 442 14.66 -11.16 42.57
CA PRO A 442 15.55 -11.68 43.61
C PRO A 442 16.48 -10.60 44.18
N GLY A 443 16.56 -10.52 45.52
CA GLY A 443 17.43 -9.58 46.25
C GLY A 443 17.04 -8.10 46.12
N VAL A 444 15.81 -7.79 45.68
CA VAL A 444 15.33 -6.40 45.59
C VAL A 444 14.80 -5.87 46.93
N ASP A 445 14.40 -6.75 47.82
CA ASP A 445 14.09 -6.46 49.22
C ASP A 445 15.29 -5.85 49.96
N GLU A 446 16.50 -6.31 49.65
CA GLU A 446 17.79 -5.82 50.17
C GLU A 446 18.20 -4.44 49.60
N LYS A 447 17.55 -3.96 48.53
CA LYS A 447 17.87 -2.66 47.91
C LYS A 447 17.27 -1.49 48.68
N SER A 448 17.88 -0.32 48.50
CA SER A 448 17.46 0.93 49.15
C SER A 448 16.04 1.36 48.73
N GLU A 449 15.38 2.18 49.56
CA GLU A 449 14.05 2.69 49.22
C GLU A 449 14.09 3.65 48.01
N GLU A 450 15.21 4.33 47.76
CA GLU A 450 15.40 5.15 46.56
C GLU A 450 15.37 4.28 45.30
N PHE A 451 16.06 3.14 45.29
CA PHE A 451 15.99 2.19 44.16
C PHE A 451 14.56 1.71 43.91
N LYS A 452 13.84 1.33 44.97
CA LYS A 452 12.44 0.88 44.86
C LYS A 452 11.52 2.02 44.38
N ALA A 453 11.73 3.25 44.84
CA ALA A 453 11.00 4.43 44.39
C ALA A 453 11.25 4.74 42.91
N GLU A 454 12.52 4.70 42.47
CA GLU A 454 12.90 4.85 41.06
C GLU A 454 12.19 3.80 40.20
N LYS A 455 12.21 2.54 40.61
CA LYS A 455 11.50 1.43 39.94
C LYS A 455 9.99 1.64 39.87
N ARG A 456 9.36 2.22 40.90
CA ARG A 456 7.93 2.55 40.87
C ARG A 456 7.63 3.66 39.86
N SER A 457 8.53 4.63 39.71
CA SER A 457 8.35 5.77 38.78
C SER A 457 8.27 5.35 37.30
N TYR A 458 8.87 4.20 36.96
CA TYR A 458 8.81 3.65 35.61
C TYR A 458 7.51 2.91 35.29
N ARG A 459 6.53 2.87 36.18
CA ARG A 459 5.22 2.24 35.90
C ARG A 459 4.21 3.26 35.37
N GLY A 460 3.30 2.80 34.52
CA GLY A 460 2.23 3.63 33.95
C GLY A 460 2.58 4.24 32.60
N SER A 461 1.67 5.05 32.05
CA SER A 461 1.74 5.55 30.66
C SER A 461 2.98 6.39 30.35
N GLY A 462 3.46 7.21 31.31
CA GLY A 462 4.71 7.99 31.17
C GLY A 462 5.99 7.19 31.50
N GLY A 463 5.85 6.02 32.14
CA GLY A 463 6.96 5.24 32.65
C GLY A 463 7.84 4.63 31.56
N TYR A 464 7.28 4.34 30.37
CA TYR A 464 8.04 3.81 29.23
C TYR A 464 9.10 4.79 28.73
N ILE A 465 8.72 6.06 28.61
CA ILE A 465 9.60 7.15 28.18
C ILE A 465 10.69 7.38 29.23
N ALA A 466 10.31 7.46 30.50
CA ALA A 466 11.25 7.62 31.61
C ALA A 466 12.27 6.47 31.68
N LEU A 467 11.83 5.22 31.52
CA LEU A 467 12.71 4.06 31.53
C LEU A 467 13.70 4.07 30.35
N GLY A 468 13.24 4.35 29.13
CA GLY A 468 14.17 4.42 28.00
C GLY A 468 15.12 5.61 28.07
N HIS A 469 14.71 6.76 28.62
CA HIS A 469 15.64 7.85 28.93
C HIS A 469 16.70 7.44 29.94
N LYS A 470 16.32 6.68 30.98
CA LYS A 470 17.29 6.14 31.95
C LYS A 470 18.30 5.22 31.29
N ILE A 471 17.85 4.30 30.42
CA ILE A 471 18.73 3.38 29.69
C ILE A 471 19.66 4.16 28.76
N LEU A 472 19.15 5.12 27.99
CA LEU A 472 19.98 5.98 27.13
C LEU A 472 21.02 6.75 27.95
N LYS A 473 20.65 7.25 29.13
CA LYS A 473 21.59 7.93 30.04
C LYS A 473 22.70 6.99 30.50
N MET A 474 22.38 5.76 30.87
CA MET A 474 23.40 4.78 31.26
C MET A 474 24.35 4.46 30.09
N ILE A 475 23.85 4.37 28.86
CA ILE A 475 24.68 4.20 27.65
C ILE A 475 25.56 5.44 27.41
N ALA A 476 25.04 6.65 27.65
CA ALA A 476 25.77 7.91 27.48
C ALA A 476 26.86 8.15 28.57
N ASP A 477 26.68 7.55 29.75
CA ASP A 477 27.61 7.67 30.87
C ASP A 477 28.73 6.60 30.80
N ASP A 478 28.49 5.49 30.09
CA ASP A 478 29.47 4.41 29.90
C ASP A 478 30.62 4.83 28.97
N GLN A 479 31.82 4.98 29.56
CA GLN A 479 33.04 5.39 28.85
C GLN A 479 33.50 4.37 27.81
N ASN A 480 33.14 3.10 27.98
CA ASN A 480 33.57 2.00 27.12
C ASN A 480 32.58 1.73 25.98
N SER A 481 31.40 2.35 26.01
CA SER A 481 30.38 2.17 24.98
C SER A 481 30.72 2.97 23.72
N ASN A 482 30.78 2.30 22.57
CA ASN A 482 30.86 2.99 21.27
C ASN A 482 29.57 3.76 20.91
N LEU A 483 28.49 3.57 21.68
CA LEU A 483 27.22 4.27 21.51
C LEU A 483 27.14 5.57 22.31
N ARG A 484 28.15 5.86 23.14
CA ARG A 484 28.13 6.95 24.10
C ARG A 484 27.82 8.32 23.49
N SER A 485 28.52 8.68 22.40
CA SER A 485 28.33 9.96 21.71
C SER A 485 26.94 10.07 21.10
N TYR A 486 26.45 8.98 20.50
CA TYR A 486 25.12 8.92 19.89
C TYR A 486 24.00 9.03 20.93
N ALA A 487 24.12 8.32 22.05
CA ALA A 487 23.16 8.39 23.15
C ALA A 487 23.15 9.79 23.80
N SER A 488 24.33 10.41 23.97
CA SER A 488 24.45 11.78 24.48
C SER A 488 23.77 12.80 23.56
N LYS A 489 23.99 12.68 22.24
CA LYS A 489 23.36 13.54 21.24
C LYS A 489 21.83 13.42 21.28
N LEU A 490 21.31 12.19 21.34
CA LEU A 490 19.87 11.95 21.47
C LEU A 490 19.27 12.60 22.72
N LEU A 491 19.90 12.44 23.88
CA LEU A 491 19.40 13.02 25.13
C LEU A 491 19.34 14.54 25.10
N ASN A 492 20.31 15.19 24.46
CA ASN A 492 20.33 16.65 24.32
C ASN A 492 19.22 17.14 23.39
N GLU A 493 18.93 16.41 22.30
CA GLU A 493 17.84 16.73 21.36
C GLU A 493 16.45 16.56 22.00
N THR A 494 16.27 15.65 22.97
CA THR A 494 14.98 15.49 23.66
C THR A 494 14.75 16.51 24.79
N MET A 495 15.79 17.23 25.22
CA MET A 495 15.71 18.28 26.26
C MET A 495 15.60 19.70 25.68
N ALA A 496 15.87 19.88 24.38
CA ALA A 496 15.65 21.10 23.62
C ALA A 496 14.24 21.10 23.00
#